data_AF-A0A1W9SZV5-F1
#
_entry.id   AF-A0A1W9SZV5-F1
#
_cell.length_a   1.000
_cell.length_b   1.000
_cell.length_c   1.000
_cell.angle_alpha   90.00
_cell.angle_beta   90.00
_cell.angle_gamma   90.00
#
_symmetry.space_group_name_H-M   'P 1'
#
loop_
_entity.id
_entity.type
_entity.pdbx_description
1 polymer ?
#
loop_
_entity_poly.entity_id
_entity_poly.type
_entity_poly.pdbx_seq_one_letter_code
_entity_poly.pdbx_strand_id
1 'polypeptide(L)'
;MRFKLNSNLIFIIAILLFTVSINDIGHTETYYVSDMLVLKIRQGPGKEFNVLGTLKSNIPIEILEKGEVYYKMRTKNGVEGWVEKKYLSLNTPLNIVVKQLKQKIEELERTNKKLSTTQPLPIETNKNFITTIAIKWFLAGAGVFLLGWFIGRNIGVKKKSSNKFLN
;
A
#
# COMPACT_ATOMS: atom_id res chain seq x y z
N MET A 1 -12.56 -68.77 18.83
CA MET A 1 -11.93 -68.03 19.95
C MET A 1 -12.85 -66.87 20.32
N ARG A 2 -13.64 -66.98 21.39
CA ARG A 2 -14.58 -65.91 21.83
C ARG A 2 -13.83 -64.97 22.77
N PHE A 3 -13.43 -63.79 22.28
CA PHE A 3 -12.83 -62.76 23.12
C PHE A 3 -13.91 -62.22 24.09
N LYS A 4 -13.74 -62.48 25.40
CA LYS A 4 -14.55 -61.83 26.44
C LYS A 4 -13.99 -60.42 26.66
N LEU A 5 -14.71 -59.39 26.23
CA LEU A 5 -14.36 -58.01 26.55
C LEU A 5 -14.78 -57.70 28.00
N ASN A 6 -13.91 -57.04 28.76
CA ASN A 6 -14.19 -56.63 30.13
C ASN A 6 -15.18 -55.45 30.11
N SER A 7 -16.12 -55.41 31.07
CA SER A 7 -17.11 -54.31 31.18
C SER A 7 -16.45 -52.93 31.20
N ASN A 8 -15.31 -52.80 31.89
CA ASN A 8 -14.53 -51.57 31.95
C ASN A 8 -13.92 -51.18 30.59
N LEU A 9 -13.55 -52.16 29.76
CA LEU A 9 -13.02 -51.93 28.41
C LEU A 9 -14.12 -51.40 27.48
N ILE A 10 -15.34 -51.94 27.62
CA ILE A 10 -16.51 -51.48 26.88
C ILE A 10 -16.84 -50.02 27.25
N PHE A 11 -16.74 -49.66 28.52
CA PHE A 11 -16.96 -48.29 29.00
C PHE A 11 -15.93 -47.29 28.44
N ILE A 12 -14.65 -47.68 28.39
CA ILE A 12 -13.58 -46.84 27.82
C ILE A 12 -13.80 -46.63 26.31
N ILE A 13 -14.18 -47.67 25.58
CA ILE A 13 -14.47 -47.57 24.14
C ILE A 13 -15.69 -46.68 23.90
N ALA A 14 -16.73 -46.78 24.73
CA ALA A 14 -17.91 -45.92 24.62
C ALA A 14 -17.58 -44.43 24.86
N ILE A 15 -16.72 -44.12 25.84
CA ILE A 15 -16.26 -42.75 26.09
C ILE A 15 -15.44 -42.22 24.91
N LEU A 16 -14.54 -43.05 24.35
CA LEU A 16 -13.72 -42.67 23.20
C LEU A 16 -14.58 -42.41 21.95
N LEU A 17 -15.65 -43.17 21.75
CA LEU A 17 -16.58 -42.96 20.63
C LEU A 17 -17.44 -41.70 20.84
N PHE A 18 -17.79 -41.37 22.08
CA PHE A 18 -18.58 -40.19 22.40
C PHE A 18 -17.82 -38.87 22.15
N THR A 19 -16.51 -38.83 22.38
CA THR A 19 -15.68 -37.62 22.16
C THR A 19 -15.45 -37.30 20.68
N VAL A 20 -15.56 -38.27 19.77
CA VAL A 20 -15.41 -38.04 18.33
C VAL A 20 -16.63 -37.30 17.74
N SER A 21 -17.78 -37.35 18.40
CA SER A 21 -19.07 -36.89 17.87
C SER A 21 -19.38 -35.41 18.08
N ILE A 22 -18.51 -34.64 18.75
CA ILE A 22 -18.73 -33.22 19.10
C ILE A 22 -18.08 -32.20 18.14
N ASN A 23 -17.56 -32.63 16.99
CA ASN A 23 -16.81 -31.75 16.09
C ASN A 23 -17.67 -30.98 15.07
N ASP A 24 -19.01 -31.13 15.06
CA ASP A 24 -19.85 -30.38 14.14
C ASP A 24 -20.31 -29.06 14.79
N ILE A 25 -19.35 -28.17 15.02
CA ILE A 25 -19.60 -26.77 15.34
C ILE A 25 -20.10 -26.14 14.04
N GLY A 26 -21.42 -26.12 13.87
CA GLY A 26 -22.10 -25.68 12.66
C GLY A 26 -21.43 -24.47 12.01
N HIS A 27 -20.96 -24.66 10.78
CA HIS A 27 -20.35 -23.63 9.96
C HIS A 27 -21.37 -22.50 9.73
N THR A 28 -21.32 -21.48 10.58
CA THR A 28 -22.12 -20.27 10.40
C THR A 28 -21.46 -19.46 9.30
N GLU A 29 -21.91 -19.70 8.07
CA GLU A 29 -21.50 -18.92 6.91
C GLU A 29 -22.08 -17.51 7.02
N THR A 30 -21.19 -16.51 7.07
CA THR A 30 -21.59 -15.10 7.08
C THR A 30 -21.82 -14.64 5.65
N TYR A 31 -23.05 -14.22 5.35
CA TYR A 31 -23.43 -13.64 4.06
C TYR A 31 -23.55 -12.12 4.15
N TYR A 32 -23.19 -11.43 3.07
CA TYR A 32 -23.32 -9.97 2.94
C TYR A 32 -24.44 -9.62 1.96
N VAL A 33 -25.18 -8.55 2.25
CA VAL A 33 -26.18 -8.00 1.32
C VAL A 33 -25.44 -7.29 0.17
N SER A 34 -25.80 -7.60 -1.07
CA SER A 34 -25.18 -7.00 -2.25
C SER A 34 -25.89 -5.69 -2.65
N ASP A 35 -25.12 -4.63 -2.90
CA ASP A 35 -25.61 -3.30 -3.33
C ASP A 35 -26.07 -3.26 -4.81
N MET A 36 -26.58 -4.35 -5.36
CA MET A 36 -27.00 -4.40 -6.77
C MET A 36 -28.41 -3.81 -6.94
N LEU A 37 -28.49 -2.64 -7.57
CA LEU A 37 -29.75 -2.05 -7.99
C LEU A 37 -30.11 -2.52 -9.42
N VAL A 38 -31.35 -2.96 -9.60
CA VAL A 38 -31.87 -3.36 -10.92
C VAL A 38 -33.10 -2.49 -11.24
N LEU A 39 -32.98 -1.66 -12.26
CA LEU A 39 -34.03 -0.79 -12.74
C LEU A 39 -34.79 -1.44 -13.90
N LYS A 40 -36.08 -1.17 -13.99
CA LYS A 40 -36.92 -1.60 -15.12
C LYS A 40 -36.93 -0.50 -16.17
N ILE A 41 -36.55 -0.84 -17.39
CA ILE A 41 -36.65 0.05 -18.55
C ILE A 41 -38.08 -0.06 -19.07
N ARG A 42 -38.79 1.05 -19.21
CA ARG A 42 -40.20 1.08 -19.63
C ARG A 42 -40.37 1.74 -20.98
N GLN A 43 -41.46 1.43 -21.66
CA GLN A 43 -41.77 2.01 -22.97
C GLN A 43 -42.19 3.49 -22.89
N GLY A 44 -42.74 3.93 -21.76
CA GLY A 44 -43.18 5.31 -21.54
C GLY A 44 -42.96 5.79 -20.10
N PRO A 45 -43.20 7.09 -19.84
CA PRO A 45 -42.95 7.73 -18.55
C PRO A 45 -44.07 7.42 -17.54
N GLY A 46 -44.09 6.19 -17.01
CA GLY A 46 -45.10 5.80 -16.03
C GLY A 46 -45.06 4.32 -15.66
N LYS A 47 -45.82 3.92 -14.65
CA LYS A 47 -45.87 2.53 -14.17
C LYS A 47 -46.79 1.64 -15.00
N GLU A 48 -47.73 2.27 -15.70
CA GLU A 48 -48.70 1.70 -16.63
C GLU A 48 -48.06 1.20 -17.93
N PHE A 49 -46.87 1.70 -18.29
CA PHE A 49 -46.18 1.27 -19.49
C PHE A 49 -45.46 -0.07 -19.30
N ASN A 50 -45.46 -0.87 -20.36
CA ASN A 50 -44.79 -2.17 -20.40
C ASN A 50 -43.28 -2.05 -20.15
N VAL A 51 -42.73 -3.08 -19.50
CA VAL A 51 -41.29 -3.20 -19.23
C VAL A 51 -40.62 -3.79 -20.46
N LEU A 52 -39.70 -3.01 -21.05
CA LEU A 52 -38.90 -3.42 -22.20
C LEU A 52 -37.67 -4.24 -21.79
N GLY A 53 -37.20 -4.07 -20.55
CA GLY A 53 -36.04 -4.79 -20.05
C GLY A 53 -35.60 -4.32 -18.67
N THR A 54 -34.38 -4.70 -18.29
CA THR A 54 -33.77 -4.30 -17.02
C THR A 54 -32.39 -3.68 -17.21
N LEU A 55 -32.05 -2.74 -16.34
CA LEU A 55 -30.79 -2.03 -16.31
C LEU A 55 -30.16 -2.24 -14.93
N LYS A 56 -28.98 -2.85 -14.89
CA LYS A 56 -28.21 -3.03 -13.65
C LYS A 56 -27.47 -1.74 -13.27
N SER A 57 -27.17 -1.57 -11.99
CA SER A 57 -26.32 -0.50 -11.49
C SER A 57 -24.94 -0.51 -12.16
N ASN A 58 -24.31 0.66 -12.21
CA ASN A 58 -22.98 0.90 -12.80
C ASN A 58 -22.89 0.79 -14.33
N ILE A 59 -24.02 0.63 -15.01
CA ILE A 59 -24.08 0.71 -16.47
C ILE A 59 -24.20 2.18 -16.87
N PRO A 60 -23.28 2.73 -17.67
CA PRO A 60 -23.37 4.10 -18.15
C PRO A 60 -24.51 4.23 -19.18
N ILE A 61 -25.25 5.33 -19.07
CA ILE A 61 -26.41 5.61 -19.90
C ILE A 61 -26.36 7.04 -20.41
N GLU A 62 -26.91 7.27 -21.60
CA GLU A 62 -27.13 8.59 -22.15
C GLU A 62 -28.59 9.01 -21.91
N ILE A 63 -28.82 10.27 -21.52
CA ILE A 63 -30.18 10.80 -21.32
C ILE A 63 -30.58 11.55 -22.57
N LEU A 64 -31.62 11.06 -23.25
CA LEU A 64 -32.20 11.66 -24.44
C LEU A 64 -33.23 12.73 -24.10
N GLU A 65 -34.02 12.51 -23.04
CA GLU A 65 -35.10 13.40 -22.63
C GLU A 65 -35.26 13.42 -21.10
N LYS A 66 -35.56 14.60 -20.54
CA LYS A 66 -35.72 14.81 -19.10
C LYS A 66 -37.16 15.19 -18.77
N GLY A 67 -37.95 14.25 -18.27
CA GLY A 67 -39.25 14.54 -17.64
C GLY A 67 -39.11 14.89 -16.16
N GLU A 68 -40.21 15.08 -15.42
CA GLU A 68 -40.12 15.38 -13.98
C GLU A 68 -39.72 14.16 -13.14
N VAL A 69 -40.40 13.03 -13.39
CA VAL A 69 -40.23 11.78 -12.62
C VAL A 69 -39.44 10.73 -13.41
N TYR A 70 -39.57 10.72 -14.73
CA TYR A 70 -38.96 9.73 -15.63
C TYR A 70 -38.07 10.43 -16.65
N TYR A 71 -36.90 9.84 -16.91
CA TYR A 71 -36.00 10.26 -17.98
C TYR A 71 -35.98 9.20 -19.08
N LYS A 72 -35.96 9.65 -20.34
CA LYS A 72 -35.72 8.78 -21.48
C LYS A 72 -34.22 8.60 -21.64
N MET A 73 -33.78 7.37 -21.76
CA MET A 73 -32.38 7.00 -21.82
C MET A 73 -32.07 6.09 -23.00
N ARG A 74 -30.79 6.06 -23.40
CA ARG A 74 -30.22 5.13 -24.36
C ARG A 74 -28.99 4.45 -23.77
N THR A 75 -28.93 3.13 -23.88
CA THR A 75 -27.72 2.36 -23.53
C THR A 75 -26.74 2.35 -24.71
N LYS A 76 -25.45 2.05 -24.43
CA LYS A 76 -24.46 1.82 -25.49
C LYS A 76 -24.86 0.74 -26.51
N ASN A 77 -25.70 -0.20 -26.10
CA ASN A 77 -26.20 -1.28 -26.94
C ASN A 77 -27.43 -0.86 -27.77
N GLY A 78 -27.82 0.42 -27.74
CA GLY A 78 -28.93 0.96 -28.55
C GLY A 78 -30.33 0.80 -27.93
N VAL A 79 -30.47 0.16 -26.77
CA VAL A 79 -31.78 0.03 -26.11
C VAL A 79 -32.21 1.39 -25.58
N GLU A 80 -33.42 1.81 -25.96
CA GLU A 80 -34.09 3.03 -25.50
C GLU A 80 -35.28 2.73 -24.61
N GLY A 81 -35.51 3.60 -23.63
CA GLY A 81 -36.72 3.58 -22.83
C GLY A 81 -36.67 4.56 -21.68
N TRP A 82 -37.64 4.46 -20.79
CA TRP A 82 -37.86 5.36 -19.67
C TRP A 82 -37.49 4.70 -18.35
N VAL A 83 -36.79 5.45 -17.50
CA VAL A 83 -36.35 5.03 -16.17
C VAL A 83 -36.64 6.12 -15.14
N GLU A 84 -36.88 5.73 -13.88
CA GLU A 84 -37.17 6.69 -12.81
C GLU A 84 -35.92 7.48 -12.43
N LYS A 85 -36.04 8.82 -12.46
CA LYS A 85 -34.97 9.76 -12.14
C LYS A 85 -34.32 9.52 -10.79
N LYS A 86 -35.11 9.13 -9.77
CA LYS A 86 -34.65 8.97 -8.38
C LYS A 86 -33.55 7.92 -8.19
N TYR A 87 -33.37 7.04 -9.18
CA TYR A 87 -32.33 6.01 -9.19
C TYR A 87 -31.13 6.36 -10.06
N LEU A 88 -31.17 7.51 -10.74
CA LEU A 88 -30.07 8.01 -11.55
C LEU A 88 -29.21 8.93 -10.68
N SER A 89 -27.92 8.62 -10.62
CA SER A 89 -26.94 9.48 -9.97
C SER A 89 -26.00 10.04 -11.02
N LEU A 90 -25.71 11.33 -10.91
CA LEU A 90 -24.63 11.98 -11.68
C LEU A 90 -23.26 11.69 -11.06
N ASN A 91 -23.22 11.14 -9.84
CA ASN A 91 -21.99 10.87 -9.13
C ASN A 91 -21.37 9.56 -9.61
N THR A 92 -20.04 9.54 -9.66
CA THR A 92 -19.27 8.34 -9.99
C THR A 92 -19.64 7.21 -9.03
N PRO A 93 -20.01 6.01 -9.54
CA PRO A 93 -20.42 4.91 -8.68
C PRO A 93 -19.33 4.47 -7.70
N LEU A 94 -19.74 4.06 -6.49
CA LEU A 94 -18.81 3.73 -5.40
C LEU A 94 -17.80 2.65 -5.78
N ASN A 95 -18.20 1.64 -6.56
CA ASN A 95 -17.30 0.59 -7.04
C ASN A 95 -16.16 1.14 -7.93
N ILE A 96 -16.43 2.19 -8.72
CA ILE A 96 -15.41 2.87 -9.53
C ILE A 96 -14.44 3.62 -8.62
N VAL A 97 -14.97 4.33 -7.62
CA VAL A 97 -14.14 5.05 -6.63
C VAL A 97 -13.27 4.06 -5.85
N VAL A 98 -13.83 2.96 -5.34
CA VAL A 98 -13.07 1.91 -4.64
C VAL A 98 -12.00 1.31 -5.54
N LYS A 99 -12.29 1.07 -6.82
CA LYS A 99 -11.30 0.58 -7.78
C LYS A 99 -10.15 1.58 -7.97
N GLN A 100 -10.47 2.86 -8.16
CA GLN A 100 -9.48 3.93 -8.31
C GLN A 100 -8.62 4.09 -7.05
N LEU A 101 -9.24 4.05 -5.86
CA LEU A 101 -8.53 4.12 -4.59
C LEU A 101 -7.55 2.94 -4.41
N LYS A 102 -7.98 1.72 -4.73
CA LYS A 102 -7.09 0.55 -4.71
C LYS A 102 -5.91 0.71 -5.65
N GLN A 103 -6.15 1.18 -6.88
CA GLN A 103 -5.08 1.46 -7.84
C GLN A 103 -4.11 2.53 -7.32
N LYS A 104 -4.63 3.56 -6.66
CA LYS A 104 -3.79 4.64 -6.10
C LYS A 104 -2.94 4.16 -4.94
N ILE A 105 -3.47 3.31 -4.06
CA ILE A 105 -2.70 2.68 -2.98
C ILE A 105 -1.53 1.88 -3.56
N GLU A 106 -1.80 1.03 -4.56
CA GLU A 106 -0.77 0.23 -5.19
C GLU A 106 0.31 1.10 -5.89
N GLU A 107 -0.09 2.20 -6.53
CA GLU A 107 0.83 3.17 -7.12
C GLU A 107 1.69 3.87 -6.04
N LEU A 108 1.08 4.29 -4.94
CA LEU A 108 1.77 4.93 -3.83
C LEU A 108 2.78 3.98 -3.18
N GLU A 109 2.41 2.72 -2.98
CA GLU A 109 3.30 1.69 -2.46
C GLU A 109 4.47 1.42 -3.41
N ARG A 110 4.23 1.34 -4.72
CA ARG A 110 5.28 1.21 -5.73
C ARG A 110 6.22 2.41 -5.71
N THR A 111 5.68 3.61 -5.58
CA THR A 111 6.47 4.85 -5.53
C THR A 111 7.31 4.89 -4.27
N ASN A 112 6.72 4.61 -3.10
CA ASN A 112 7.45 4.50 -1.85
C ASN A 112 8.54 3.43 -1.92
N LYS A 113 8.24 2.25 -2.44
CA LYS A 113 9.25 1.20 -2.63
C LYS A 113 10.36 1.63 -3.58
N LYS A 114 10.05 2.29 -4.69
CA LYS A 114 11.06 2.85 -5.60
C LYS A 114 11.93 3.89 -4.90
N LEU A 115 11.34 4.77 -4.09
CA LEU A 115 12.07 5.78 -3.32
C LEU A 115 12.95 5.13 -2.24
N SER A 116 12.46 4.09 -1.56
CA SER A 116 13.23 3.29 -0.60
C SER A 116 14.36 2.48 -1.27
N THR A 117 14.16 1.97 -2.48
CA THR A 117 15.19 1.26 -3.26
C THR A 117 16.17 2.23 -3.95
N THR A 118 15.75 3.48 -4.23
CA THR A 118 16.59 4.56 -4.79
C THR A 118 17.34 5.33 -3.69
N GLN A 119 17.10 5.02 -2.42
CA GLN A 119 17.92 5.47 -1.29
C GLN A 119 18.69 4.28 -0.70
N PRO A 120 19.76 3.88 -1.38
CA PRO A 120 21.06 4.26 -0.85
C PRO A 120 21.55 5.46 -1.65
N LEU A 121 21.88 6.56 -0.97
CA LEU A 121 22.78 7.56 -1.53
C LEU A 121 23.93 6.80 -2.22
N PRO A 122 24.16 6.92 -3.53
CA PRO A 122 25.36 6.35 -4.11
C PRO A 122 26.52 7.12 -3.50
N ILE A 123 27.17 6.55 -2.49
CA ILE A 123 28.40 7.05 -1.87
C ILE A 123 29.58 6.92 -2.88
N GLU A 124 29.30 6.87 -4.18
CA GLU A 124 30.27 6.53 -5.21
C GLU A 124 30.71 7.73 -6.05
N THR A 125 29.94 8.82 -6.07
CA THR A 125 30.35 10.07 -6.75
C THR A 125 31.28 10.97 -5.92
N ASN A 126 31.68 10.53 -4.73
CA ASN A 126 32.52 11.30 -3.80
C ASN A 126 33.83 10.59 -3.42
N LYS A 127 34.30 9.57 -4.14
CA LYS A 127 35.67 9.06 -3.87
C LYS A 127 36.72 10.09 -4.28
N ASN A 128 36.52 10.70 -5.44
CA ASN A 128 37.32 11.76 -6.03
C ASN A 128 37.19 13.11 -5.29
N PHE A 129 36.02 13.41 -4.69
CA PHE A 129 35.84 14.63 -3.88
C PHE A 129 36.38 14.45 -2.44
N ILE A 130 36.16 13.31 -1.75
CA ILE A 130 36.77 13.05 -0.43
C ILE A 130 38.29 13.00 -0.52
N THR A 131 38.85 12.34 -1.55
CA THR A 131 40.31 12.33 -1.75
C THR A 131 40.85 13.72 -2.06
N THR A 132 40.16 14.53 -2.86
CA THR A 132 40.57 15.93 -3.13
C THR A 132 40.51 16.79 -1.88
N ILE A 133 39.48 16.65 -1.03
CA ILE A 133 39.38 17.38 0.24
C ILE A 133 40.48 16.91 1.19
N ALA A 134 40.69 15.61 1.34
CA ALA A 134 41.73 15.04 2.20
C ALA A 134 43.14 15.48 1.78
N ILE A 135 43.43 15.49 0.47
CA ILE A 135 44.72 15.96 -0.08
C ILE A 135 44.89 17.46 0.18
N LYS A 136 43.86 18.29 0.01
CA LYS A 136 43.94 19.74 0.29
C LYS A 136 44.22 20.03 1.76
N TRP A 137 43.55 19.35 2.69
CA TRP A 137 43.82 19.49 4.12
C TRP A 137 45.18 18.91 4.53
N PHE A 138 45.63 17.83 3.89
CA PHE A 138 46.97 17.27 4.09
C PHE A 138 48.08 18.23 3.60
N LEU A 139 47.94 18.82 2.41
CA LEU A 139 48.90 19.81 1.91
C LEU A 139 48.93 21.06 2.80
N ALA A 140 47.77 21.53 3.27
CA ALA A 140 47.70 22.65 4.20
C ALA A 140 48.43 22.34 5.51
N GLY A 141 48.24 21.14 6.08
CA GLY A 141 48.93 20.70 7.29
C GLY A 141 50.44 20.51 7.11
N ALA A 142 50.86 19.86 6.02
CA ALA A 142 52.27 19.63 5.71
C ALA A 142 53.03 20.95 5.44
N GLY A 143 52.37 21.93 4.80
CA GLY A 143 52.93 23.26 4.59
C GLY A 143 53.22 23.99 5.89
N VAL A 144 52.27 23.97 6.84
CA VAL A 144 52.45 24.57 8.18
C VAL A 144 53.59 23.89 8.94
N PHE A 145 53.72 22.56 8.84
CA PHE A 145 54.81 21.81 9.47
C PHE A 145 56.18 22.18 8.88
N LEU A 146 56.30 22.26 7.55
CA LEU A 146 57.55 22.66 6.88
C LEU A 146 57.93 24.11 7.17
N LEU A 147 56.97 25.03 7.22
CA LEU A 147 57.17 26.42 7.63
C LEU A 147 57.66 26.50 9.09
N GLY A 148 57.03 25.77 10.00
CA GLY A 148 57.44 25.69 11.40
C GLY A 148 58.85 25.12 11.58
N TRP A 149 59.17 24.03 10.85
CA TRP A 149 60.51 23.45 10.82
C TRP A 149 61.53 24.46 10.29
N PHE A 150 61.22 25.13 9.17
CA PHE A 150 62.12 26.07 8.52
C PHE A 150 62.43 27.29 9.41
N ILE A 151 61.40 27.83 10.07
CA ILE A 151 61.54 28.92 11.05
C ILE A 151 62.34 28.43 12.27
N GLY A 152 62.06 27.23 12.78
CA GLY A 152 62.77 26.65 13.92
C GLY A 152 64.24 26.36 13.66
N ARG A 153 64.62 25.99 12.42
CA ARG A 153 66.01 25.66 12.08
C ARG A 153 66.93 26.87 12.01
N ASN A 154 66.40 28.06 11.69
CA ASN A 154 67.18 29.29 11.63
C ASN A 154 67.19 30.08 12.94
N ILE A 155 66.36 29.69 13.93
CA ILE A 155 66.40 30.25 15.28
C ILE A 155 67.48 29.51 16.06
N GLY A 156 68.73 29.99 15.94
CA GLY A 156 69.87 29.46 16.66
C GLY A 156 69.68 29.58 18.18
N VAL A 157 69.41 28.45 18.84
CA VAL A 157 69.43 28.37 20.30
C VAL A 157 70.88 28.55 20.76
N LYS A 158 71.22 29.75 21.25
CA LYS A 158 72.51 30.00 21.92
C LYS A 158 72.58 29.12 23.18
N LYS A 159 73.34 28.03 23.10
CA LYS A 159 73.70 27.19 24.24
C LYS A 159 74.64 27.99 25.15
N LYS A 160 74.16 28.48 26.30
CA LYS A 160 75.01 29.09 27.31
C LYS A 160 75.82 27.98 27.99
N SER A 161 77.07 27.84 27.56
CA SER A 161 78.08 26.99 28.17
C SER A 161 78.41 27.47 29.58
N SER A 162 78.50 26.49 30.49
CA SER A 162 79.14 26.44 31.81
C SER A 162 79.95 27.66 32.28
N ASN A 163 79.78 28.04 33.56
CA ASN A 163 80.93 28.02 34.48
C ASN A 163 80.51 27.95 35.97
N LYS A 164 80.96 26.84 36.58
CA LYS A 164 81.28 26.59 37.98
C LYS A 164 82.21 27.70 38.51
N PHE A 165 81.96 28.29 39.69
CA PHE A 165 82.98 28.65 40.69
C PHE A 165 82.32 28.93 42.05
N LEU A 166 83.08 28.58 43.08
CA LEU A 166 82.77 28.48 44.51
C LEU A 166 82.60 29.86 45.17
N ASN A 167 81.69 29.98 46.14
CA ASN A 167 81.98 30.29 47.55
C ASN A 167 80.74 30.02 48.41
#